data_AF-A0A842V506-F1
#
_entry.id   AF-A0A842V506-F1
#
_cell.length_a   1.000
_cell.length_b   1.000
_cell.length_c   1.000
_cell.angle_alpha   90.00
_cell.angle_beta   90.00
_cell.angle_gamma   90.00
#
_symmetry.space_group_name_H-M   'P 1'
#
loop_
_entity.id
_entity.type
_entity.pdbx_description
1 polymer ?
#
loop_
_entity_poly.entity_id
_entity_poly.type
_entity_poly.pdbx_seq_one_letter_code
_entity_poly.pdbx_strand_id
1 'polypeptide(L)'
;MKMEEKIHLIKNKAAVDATILTKDRAIVKYANFHDIPLENLAAIGDGTTDLPMLTLEGIGLAGAPANSQARVKETVGSLPNGWVSSEEVFDAFIEFYNIARDSGLTNIISDRDGVLKWKNDMRGARDFRQILDYMGNNRNPFVTVLTGSGVTQNLEFMDIYGFNDPNLRSNKAIRDNPYILLAEGGLIHFDVIHGETINLCRKLNQDLLDKLKNDFEPEVADKIKSRVLDDFGLEWSSDYNDQEGKIYRPPKQGMVTFNIPRQVNNNDYRNTEESEMLRNKIIDIMAETAEEKNIHYEIL
;
A
#
# COMPACT_ATOMS: atom_id res chain seq x y z
N MET A 1 20.48 9.41 -8.60
CA MET A 1 20.16 8.37 -7.60
C MET A 1 20.52 7.03 -8.23
N LYS A 2 21.39 6.22 -7.61
CA LYS A 2 21.74 4.88 -8.15
C LYS A 2 20.48 4.02 -8.21
N MET A 3 20.33 3.22 -9.26
CA MET A 3 19.22 2.26 -9.39
C MET A 3 19.25 1.31 -8.19
N GLU A 4 18.08 1.05 -7.61
CA GLU A 4 17.94 -0.08 -6.69
C GLU A 4 18.00 -1.36 -7.53
N GLU A 5 19.09 -2.10 -7.36
CA GLU A 5 19.34 -3.41 -8.00
C GLU A 5 18.90 -4.56 -7.10
N LYS A 6 18.14 -4.27 -6.04
CA LYS A 6 17.64 -5.24 -5.08
C LYS A 6 16.12 -5.24 -4.99
N ILE A 7 15.57 -6.35 -4.53
CA ILE A 7 14.19 -6.46 -4.09
C ILE A 7 14.12 -6.45 -2.55
N HIS A 8 12.99 -6.04 -2.02
CA HIS A 8 12.65 -6.09 -0.61
C HIS A 8 11.64 -7.19 -0.39
N LEU A 9 11.99 -8.13 0.49
CA LEU A 9 11.11 -9.20 0.94
C LEU A 9 10.46 -8.74 2.24
N ILE A 10 9.13 -8.65 2.24
CA ILE A 10 8.37 -8.06 3.34
C ILE A 10 7.33 -9.06 3.81
N LYS A 11 7.32 -9.34 5.11
CA LYS A 11 6.28 -10.15 5.74
C LYS A 11 5.31 -9.24 6.48
N ASN A 12 4.03 -9.31 6.10
CA ASN A 12 2.95 -8.67 6.86
C ASN A 12 1.87 -9.70 7.24
N LYS A 13 0.89 -9.29 8.04
CA LYS A 13 -0.17 -10.20 8.51
C LYS A 13 -0.99 -10.82 7.38
N ALA A 14 -1.15 -10.10 6.27
CA ALA A 14 -2.03 -10.48 5.18
C ALA A 14 -1.31 -11.16 4.01
N ALA A 15 0.01 -10.99 3.89
CA ALA A 15 0.80 -11.47 2.76
C ALA A 15 2.31 -11.49 3.04
N VAL A 16 3.03 -12.20 2.18
CA VAL A 16 4.47 -12.04 1.97
C VAL A 16 4.68 -11.45 0.58
N ASP A 17 5.40 -10.34 0.53
CA ASP A 17 5.61 -9.52 -0.67
C ASP A 17 7.09 -9.51 -1.06
N ALA A 18 7.36 -9.50 -2.36
CA ALA A 18 8.66 -9.17 -2.94
C ALA A 18 8.48 -7.96 -3.88
N THR A 19 9.09 -6.84 -3.53
CA THR A 19 8.91 -5.55 -4.20
C THR A 19 10.24 -4.87 -4.52
N ILE A 20 10.30 -4.10 -5.61
CA ILE A 20 11.49 -3.30 -5.94
C ILE A 20 11.55 -2.02 -5.09
N LEU A 21 10.39 -1.45 -4.72
CA LEU A 21 10.33 -0.26 -3.86
C LEU A 21 9.46 -0.51 -2.63
N THR A 22 9.85 0.07 -1.51
CA THR A 22 9.04 0.23 -0.32
C THR A 22 8.14 1.49 -0.41
N LYS A 23 7.11 1.59 0.45
CA LYS A 23 6.13 2.71 0.42
C LYS A 23 6.82 4.08 0.53
N ASP A 24 7.83 4.22 1.38
CA ASP A 24 8.60 5.47 1.54
C ASP A 24 9.34 5.85 0.26
N ARG A 25 9.99 4.89 -0.41
CA ARG A 25 10.68 5.13 -1.68
C ARG A 25 9.70 5.50 -2.78
N ALA A 26 8.53 4.85 -2.83
CA ALA A 26 7.46 5.21 -3.75
C ALA A 26 6.96 6.65 -3.52
N ILE A 27 6.76 7.06 -2.26
CA ILE A 27 6.37 8.44 -1.89
C ILE A 27 7.44 9.44 -2.30
N VAL A 28 8.72 9.17 -2.02
CA VAL A 28 9.83 10.05 -2.45
C VAL A 28 9.85 10.20 -3.97
N LYS A 29 9.61 9.11 -4.72
CA LYS A 29 9.53 9.16 -6.19
C LYS A 29 8.33 9.97 -6.67
N TYR A 30 7.16 9.78 -6.06
CA TYR A 30 5.95 10.55 -6.34
C TYR A 30 6.17 12.05 -6.07
N ALA A 31 6.73 12.39 -4.92
CA ALA A 31 7.04 13.76 -4.53
C ALA A 31 7.98 14.44 -5.54
N ASN A 32 9.07 13.77 -5.92
CA ASN A 32 10.01 14.27 -6.94
C ASN A 32 9.37 14.39 -8.32
N PHE A 33 8.46 13.48 -8.70
CA PHE A 33 7.80 13.53 -10.00
C PHE A 33 6.84 14.73 -10.11
N HIS A 34 6.33 15.23 -8.99
CA HIS A 34 5.40 16.36 -8.92
C HIS A 34 6.02 17.63 -8.32
N ASP A 35 7.34 17.68 -8.13
CA ASP A 35 8.06 18.80 -7.52
C ASP A 35 7.49 19.23 -6.16
N ILE A 36 7.10 18.25 -5.32
CA ILE A 36 6.55 18.48 -3.98
C ILE A 36 7.68 18.30 -2.95
N PRO A 37 8.04 19.34 -2.17
CA PRO A 37 8.97 19.20 -1.04
C PRO A 37 8.40 18.25 0.03
N LEU A 38 9.23 17.38 0.60
CA LEU A 38 8.76 16.41 1.59
C LEU A 38 8.16 17.09 2.83
N GLU A 39 8.68 18.25 3.21
CA GLU A 39 8.20 19.05 4.33
C GLU A 39 6.77 19.59 4.14
N ASN A 40 6.27 19.57 2.89
CA ASN A 40 4.90 19.95 2.55
C ASN A 40 3.96 18.74 2.42
N LEU A 41 4.48 17.52 2.61
CA LEU A 41 3.70 16.28 2.65
C LEU A 41 3.30 15.95 4.08
N ALA A 42 2.06 15.51 4.25
CA ALA A 42 1.62 14.76 5.42
C ALA A 42 1.41 13.29 5.02
N ALA A 43 1.61 12.34 5.93
CA ALA A 43 1.23 10.94 5.73
C ALA A 43 0.45 10.38 6.91
N ILE A 44 -0.53 9.52 6.64
CA ILE A 44 -1.34 8.84 7.66
C ILE A 44 -1.52 7.35 7.33
N GLY A 45 -1.38 6.49 8.34
CA GLY A 45 -1.45 5.04 8.20
C GLY A 45 -1.76 4.35 9.53
N ASP A 46 -2.15 3.08 9.48
CA ASP A 46 -2.61 2.32 10.65
C ASP A 46 -1.77 1.06 10.96
N GLY A 47 -1.10 0.53 9.94
CA GLY A 47 -0.38 -0.74 9.99
C GLY A 47 1.14 -0.58 10.10
N THR A 48 1.83 -1.60 10.61
CA THR A 48 3.31 -1.59 10.63
C THR A 48 3.94 -1.47 9.25
N THR A 49 3.23 -1.88 8.21
CA THR A 49 3.63 -1.70 6.80
C THR A 49 3.68 -0.23 6.37
N ASP A 50 3.06 0.66 7.14
CA ASP A 50 3.02 2.10 6.88
C ASP A 50 4.15 2.83 7.58
N LEU A 51 4.83 2.19 8.54
CA LEU A 51 5.95 2.81 9.26
C LEU A 51 7.00 3.42 8.34
N PRO A 52 7.46 2.77 7.25
CA PRO A 52 8.41 3.41 6.34
C PRO A 52 7.91 4.78 5.83
N MET A 53 6.63 4.86 5.45
CA MET A 53 5.97 6.09 5.01
C MET A 53 5.86 7.13 6.15
N LEU A 54 5.53 6.68 7.35
CA LEU A 54 5.28 7.54 8.51
C LEU A 54 6.57 8.06 9.17
N THR A 55 7.67 7.32 9.04
CA THR A 55 8.99 7.70 9.56
C THR A 55 9.90 8.27 8.49
N LEU A 56 9.36 8.62 7.31
CA LEU A 56 10.14 9.19 6.22
C LEU A 56 10.77 10.51 6.65
N GLU A 57 12.11 10.56 6.62
CA GLU A 57 12.85 11.76 7.00
C GLU A 57 12.45 12.96 6.13
N GLY A 58 12.17 14.09 6.79
CA GLY A 58 11.77 15.32 6.12
C GLY A 58 10.27 15.45 5.84
N ILE A 59 9.43 14.46 6.15
CA ILE A 59 7.98 14.61 6.01
C ILE A 59 7.43 15.70 6.95
N GLY A 60 6.47 16.50 6.50
CA GLY A 60 5.89 17.60 7.27
C GLY A 60 5.08 17.16 8.49
N LEU A 61 4.29 16.09 8.35
CA LEU A 61 3.43 15.57 9.42
C LEU A 61 3.19 14.06 9.24
N ALA A 62 3.28 13.30 10.32
CA ALA A 62 2.96 11.86 10.36
C ALA A 62 1.76 11.61 11.28
N GLY A 63 0.76 10.88 10.79
CA GLY A 63 -0.52 10.64 11.47
C GLY A 63 -0.80 9.17 11.72
N ALA A 64 -1.47 8.87 12.83
CA ALA A 64 -2.03 7.55 13.12
C ALA A 64 -3.44 7.65 13.73
N PRO A 65 -4.46 6.95 13.18
CA PRO A 65 -5.77 6.80 13.83
C PRO A 65 -5.70 6.02 15.15
N ALA A 66 -6.72 6.12 16.00
CA ALA A 66 -6.79 5.39 17.27
C ALA A 66 -6.83 3.86 17.09
N ASN A 67 -7.42 3.36 16.00
CA ASN A 67 -7.46 1.94 15.63
C ASN A 67 -6.14 1.39 15.09
N SER A 68 -5.10 2.22 14.97
CA SER A 68 -3.78 1.78 14.50
C SER A 68 -3.14 0.77 15.45
N GLN A 69 -2.24 -0.04 14.89
CA GLN A 69 -1.45 -0.99 15.68
C GLN A 69 -0.63 -0.26 16.75
N ALA A 70 -0.42 -0.88 17.91
CA ALA A 70 0.28 -0.28 19.05
C ALA A 70 1.65 0.30 18.65
N ARG A 71 2.45 -0.49 17.92
CA ARG A 71 3.76 -0.06 17.41
C ARG A 71 3.69 1.19 16.53
N VAL A 72 2.62 1.35 15.73
CA VAL A 72 2.42 2.54 14.88
C VAL A 72 2.15 3.76 15.75
N LYS A 73 1.23 3.65 16.71
CA LYS A 73 0.91 4.75 17.64
C LYS A 73 2.11 5.17 18.49
N GLU A 74 2.87 4.21 19.00
CA GLU A 74 4.11 4.45 19.76
C GLU A 74 5.16 5.15 18.90
N THR A 75 5.38 4.66 17.67
CA THR A 75 6.37 5.23 16.77
C THR A 75 5.96 6.65 16.37
N VAL A 76 4.74 6.85 15.85
CA VAL A 76 4.25 8.17 15.44
C VAL A 76 4.23 9.13 16.62
N GLY A 77 3.72 8.73 17.79
CA GLY A 77 3.69 9.58 18.98
C GLY A 77 5.08 9.98 19.53
N SER A 78 6.15 9.30 19.10
CA SER A 78 7.53 9.66 19.45
C SER A 78 8.20 10.61 18.45
N LEU A 79 7.58 10.84 17.27
CA LEU A 79 8.14 11.72 16.24
C LEU A 79 7.89 13.20 16.60
N PRO A 80 8.83 14.11 16.29
CA PRO A 80 8.65 15.54 16.53
C PRO A 80 7.52 16.16 15.70
N ASN A 81 7.20 15.55 14.56
CA ASN A 81 6.12 15.91 13.64
C ASN A 81 4.98 14.85 13.67
N GLY A 82 4.88 14.10 14.76
CA GLY A 82 3.91 13.02 14.92
C GLY A 82 2.59 13.49 15.52
N TRP A 83 1.49 12.89 15.07
CA TRP A 83 0.16 13.09 15.60
C TRP A 83 -0.62 11.77 15.67
N VAL A 84 -1.24 11.53 16.83
CA VAL A 84 -2.07 10.35 17.06
C VAL A 84 -3.48 10.82 17.42
N SER A 85 -4.47 10.41 16.64
CA SER A 85 -5.88 10.77 16.86
C SER A 85 -6.48 10.01 18.04
N SER A 86 -7.50 10.60 18.66
CA SER A 86 -8.44 9.87 19.53
C SER A 86 -9.56 9.18 18.75
N GLU A 87 -9.80 9.59 17.51
CA GLU A 87 -10.81 9.03 16.63
C GLU A 87 -10.26 7.87 15.79
N GLU A 88 -11.16 7.10 15.18
CA GLU A 88 -10.81 5.95 14.35
C GLU A 88 -11.12 6.23 12.87
N VAL A 89 -10.37 5.58 11.98
CA VAL A 89 -10.67 5.48 10.56
C VAL A 89 -10.93 6.87 9.95
N PHE A 90 -12.12 7.10 9.40
CA PHE A 90 -12.39 8.27 8.58
C PHE A 90 -12.50 9.55 9.40
N ASP A 91 -13.01 9.46 10.62
CA ASP A 91 -13.09 10.62 11.52
C ASP A 91 -11.69 11.10 11.90
N ALA A 92 -10.76 10.17 12.15
CA ALA A 92 -9.33 10.48 12.33
C ALA A 92 -8.70 11.10 11.08
N PHE A 93 -9.06 10.61 9.88
CA PHE A 93 -8.61 11.20 8.63
C PHE A 93 -9.09 12.64 8.46
N ILE A 94 -10.34 12.96 8.82
CA ILE A 94 -10.86 14.32 8.78
C ILE A 94 -10.13 15.25 9.76
N GLU A 95 -9.88 14.80 10.99
CA GLU A 95 -9.05 15.55 11.94
C GLU A 95 -7.65 15.81 11.36
N PHE A 96 -6.98 14.77 10.85
CA PHE A 96 -5.66 14.87 10.25
C PHE A 96 -5.63 15.85 9.06
N TYR A 97 -6.64 15.76 8.19
CA TYR A 97 -6.80 16.63 7.04
C TYR A 97 -6.88 18.11 7.45
N ASN A 98 -7.65 18.42 8.49
CA ASN A 98 -7.77 19.77 9.01
C ASN A 98 -6.45 20.26 9.62
N ILE A 99 -5.75 19.43 10.39
CA ILE A 99 -4.44 19.76 10.96
C ILE A 99 -3.43 20.06 9.84
N ALA A 100 -3.36 19.22 8.81
CA ALA A 100 -2.48 19.41 7.68
C ALA A 100 -2.80 20.73 6.93
N ARG A 101 -4.08 21.00 6.67
CA ARG A 101 -4.54 22.25 6.05
C ARG A 101 -4.13 23.46 6.87
N ASP A 102 -4.41 23.43 8.17
CA ASP A 102 -4.19 24.58 9.06
C ASP A 102 -2.68 24.81 9.31
N SER A 103 -1.86 23.77 9.15
CA SER A 103 -0.39 23.83 9.17
C SER A 103 0.23 24.25 7.83
N GLY A 104 -0.58 24.48 6.79
CA GLY A 104 -0.12 24.90 5.47
C GLY A 104 0.50 23.78 4.62
N LEU A 105 0.32 22.52 5.00
CA LEU A 105 0.76 21.38 4.20
C LEU A 105 -0.11 21.28 2.94
N THR A 106 0.52 21.04 1.79
CA THR A 106 -0.16 21.10 0.50
C THR A 106 -0.66 19.74 0.04
N ASN A 107 -0.16 18.66 0.63
CA ASN A 107 -0.39 17.30 0.14
C ASN A 107 -0.51 16.30 1.30
N ILE A 108 -1.39 15.33 1.15
CA ILE A 108 -1.59 14.23 2.11
C ILE A 108 -1.48 12.90 1.36
N ILE A 109 -0.63 12.00 1.86
CA ILE A 109 -0.62 10.59 1.48
C ILE A 109 -1.37 9.79 2.54
N SER A 110 -2.47 9.15 2.16
CA SER A 110 -3.29 8.34 3.09
C SER A 110 -3.18 6.87 2.74
N ASP A 111 -3.01 5.99 3.72
CA ASP A 111 -3.38 4.58 3.52
C ASP A 111 -4.90 4.47 3.27
N ARG A 112 -5.32 3.37 2.61
CA ARG A 112 -6.72 3.10 2.33
C ARG A 112 -7.40 2.40 3.50
N ASP A 113 -6.83 1.27 3.93
CA ASP A 113 -7.46 0.38 4.90
C ASP A 113 -7.05 0.87 6.30
N GLY A 114 -7.96 0.85 7.27
CA GLY A 114 -7.65 1.37 8.61
C GLY A 114 -7.65 2.90 8.75
N VAL A 115 -7.60 3.63 7.64
CA VAL A 115 -7.70 5.10 7.60
C VAL A 115 -8.97 5.56 6.89
N LEU A 116 -9.14 5.30 5.58
CA LEU A 116 -10.33 5.76 4.85
C LEU A 116 -11.50 4.78 4.96
N LYS A 117 -11.20 3.49 5.17
CA LYS A 117 -12.14 2.38 5.16
C LYS A 117 -11.83 1.40 6.29
N TRP A 118 -12.88 0.86 6.93
CA TRP A 118 -12.73 -0.25 7.88
C TRP A 118 -13.58 -1.44 7.49
N LYS A 119 -12.94 -2.56 7.12
CA LYS A 119 -13.64 -3.76 6.64
C LYS A 119 -14.59 -3.41 5.49
N ASN A 120 -15.90 -3.54 5.65
CA ASN A 120 -16.91 -3.19 4.64
C ASN A 120 -17.66 -1.88 4.98
N ASP A 121 -17.18 -1.13 5.97
CA ASP A 121 -17.74 0.16 6.35
C ASP A 121 -17.24 1.26 5.41
N MET A 122 -18.20 1.92 4.76
CA MET A 122 -17.98 2.94 3.73
C MET A 122 -18.59 4.30 4.12
N ARG A 123 -18.89 4.53 5.41
CA ARG A 123 -19.54 5.76 5.89
C ARG A 123 -18.82 7.04 5.43
N GLY A 124 -17.49 7.03 5.39
CA GLY A 124 -16.67 8.17 4.94
C GLY A 124 -16.69 8.45 3.45
N ALA A 125 -17.23 7.55 2.61
CA ALA A 125 -17.12 7.68 1.16
C ALA A 125 -17.79 8.96 0.61
N ARG A 126 -18.96 9.32 1.14
CA ARG A 126 -19.67 10.54 0.72
C ARG A 126 -18.87 11.81 1.04
N ASP A 127 -18.25 11.85 2.20
CA ASP A 127 -17.50 13.04 2.64
C ASP A 127 -16.15 13.11 1.93
N PHE A 128 -15.53 11.96 1.65
CA PHE A 128 -14.32 11.90 0.84
C PHE A 128 -14.56 12.41 -0.59
N ARG A 129 -15.71 12.10 -1.20
CA ARG A 129 -16.08 12.67 -2.51
C ARG A 129 -16.09 14.20 -2.50
N GLN A 130 -16.59 14.80 -1.43
CA GLN A 130 -16.54 16.26 -1.26
C GLN A 130 -15.10 16.76 -1.13
N ILE A 131 -14.21 16.01 -0.46
CA ILE A 131 -12.79 16.34 -0.42
C ILE A 131 -12.19 16.33 -1.83
N LEU A 132 -12.50 15.33 -2.66
CA LEU A 132 -12.02 15.27 -4.04
C LEU A 132 -12.44 16.51 -4.87
N ASP A 133 -13.65 17.01 -4.67
CA ASP A 133 -14.13 18.20 -5.38
C ASP A 133 -13.32 19.47 -5.06
N TYR A 134 -12.79 19.58 -3.83
CA TYR A 134 -12.15 20.80 -3.33
C TYR A 134 -10.66 20.69 -3.06
N MET A 135 -10.07 19.49 -3.10
CA MET A 135 -8.65 19.28 -2.81
C MET A 135 -7.74 20.04 -3.78
N GLY A 136 -6.61 20.53 -3.27
CA GLY A 136 -5.66 21.36 -4.02
C GLY A 136 -6.12 22.79 -4.31
N ASN A 137 -7.32 23.20 -3.87
CA ASN A 137 -7.84 24.56 -4.04
C ASN A 137 -8.05 25.25 -2.69
N ASN A 138 -7.95 26.59 -2.63
CA ASN A 138 -8.28 27.38 -1.43
C ASN A 138 -7.58 26.90 -0.13
N ARG A 139 -6.29 26.53 -0.22
CA ARG A 139 -5.47 25.95 0.86
C ARG A 139 -5.81 24.51 1.26
N ASN A 140 -6.80 23.87 0.64
CA ASN A 140 -7.09 22.46 0.88
C ASN A 140 -5.92 21.59 0.41
N PRO A 141 -5.39 20.70 1.27
CA PRO A 141 -4.37 19.75 0.86
C PRO A 141 -4.88 18.86 -0.27
N PHE A 142 -4.00 18.53 -1.20
CA PHE A 142 -4.25 17.55 -2.25
C PHE A 142 -4.06 16.14 -1.69
N VAL A 143 -5.10 15.30 -1.76
CA VAL A 143 -5.07 13.95 -1.16
C VAL A 143 -4.69 12.93 -2.22
N THR A 144 -3.74 12.07 -1.87
CA THR A 144 -3.33 10.92 -2.67
C THR A 144 -3.48 9.67 -1.81
N VAL A 145 -4.21 8.68 -2.31
CA VAL A 145 -4.49 7.45 -1.57
C VAL A 145 -3.52 6.36 -1.99
N LEU A 146 -2.79 5.81 -1.04
CA LEU A 146 -1.86 4.71 -1.23
C LEU A 146 -2.51 3.42 -0.76
N THR A 147 -2.47 2.39 -1.60
CA THR A 147 -3.17 1.11 -1.36
C THR A 147 -2.23 -0.04 -1.68
N GLY A 148 -2.20 -1.05 -0.81
CA GLY A 148 -1.43 -2.28 -1.03
C GLY A 148 -2.04 -3.25 -2.05
N SER A 149 -3.24 -2.96 -2.56
CA SER A 149 -3.99 -3.85 -3.46
C SER A 149 -3.64 -3.61 -4.93
N GLY A 150 -3.85 -4.63 -5.76
CA GLY A 150 -3.69 -4.55 -7.21
C GLY A 150 -4.71 -3.62 -7.87
N VAL A 151 -4.45 -3.23 -9.12
CA VAL A 151 -5.30 -2.28 -9.86
C VAL A 151 -6.77 -2.71 -9.89
N THR A 152 -7.05 -3.96 -10.27
CA THR A 152 -8.42 -4.49 -10.39
C THR A 152 -9.15 -4.54 -9.05
N GLN A 153 -8.43 -4.77 -7.96
CA GLN A 153 -8.96 -4.79 -6.59
C GLN A 153 -9.34 -3.39 -6.08
N ASN A 154 -8.90 -2.33 -6.74
CA ASN A 154 -9.25 -0.95 -6.38
C ASN A 154 -10.46 -0.41 -7.14
N LEU A 155 -11.00 -1.12 -8.15
CA LEU A 155 -12.11 -0.62 -8.97
C LEU A 155 -13.37 -0.32 -8.14
N GLU A 156 -13.75 -1.22 -7.23
CA GLU A 156 -14.89 -1.00 -6.32
C GLU A 156 -14.64 0.18 -5.38
N PHE A 157 -13.42 0.30 -4.84
CA PHE A 157 -13.05 1.44 -3.99
C PHE A 157 -13.15 2.75 -4.76
N MET A 158 -12.66 2.79 -6.01
CA MET A 158 -12.72 3.96 -6.87
C MET A 158 -14.17 4.39 -7.13
N ASP A 159 -15.06 3.45 -7.43
CA ASP A 159 -16.47 3.73 -7.66
C ASP A 159 -17.15 4.28 -6.40
N ILE A 160 -16.92 3.63 -5.26
CA ILE A 160 -17.58 4.02 -4.00
C ILE A 160 -17.05 5.36 -3.50
N TYR A 161 -15.75 5.64 -3.60
CA TYR A 161 -15.17 6.91 -3.15
C TYR A 161 -15.16 8.00 -4.23
N GLY A 162 -15.71 7.75 -5.42
CA GLY A 162 -15.92 8.73 -6.49
C GLY A 162 -14.66 9.14 -7.24
N PHE A 163 -13.63 8.28 -7.26
CA PHE A 163 -12.44 8.49 -8.09
C PHE A 163 -12.78 8.42 -9.59
N ASN A 164 -13.91 7.85 -9.97
CA ASN A 164 -14.39 7.79 -11.35
C ASN A 164 -15.41 8.90 -11.68
N ASP A 165 -15.63 9.88 -10.79
CA ASP A 165 -16.61 10.93 -11.03
C ASP A 165 -16.17 11.84 -12.20
N PRO A 166 -16.98 12.00 -13.26
CA PRO A 166 -16.65 12.89 -14.38
C PRO A 166 -16.40 14.35 -13.97
N ASN A 167 -16.98 14.80 -12.85
CA ASN A 167 -16.82 16.15 -12.33
C ASN A 167 -15.41 16.42 -11.79
N LEU A 168 -14.60 15.39 -11.50
CA LEU A 168 -13.21 15.58 -11.11
C LEU A 168 -12.41 16.32 -12.18
N ARG A 169 -12.81 16.21 -13.45
CA ARG A 169 -12.23 16.95 -14.58
C ARG A 169 -12.39 18.47 -14.45
N SER A 170 -13.32 18.94 -13.64
CA SER A 170 -13.51 20.37 -13.37
C SER A 170 -12.48 20.91 -12.37
N ASN A 171 -11.98 20.07 -11.45
CA ASN A 171 -10.97 20.45 -10.47
C ASN A 171 -9.60 20.64 -11.16
N LYS A 172 -9.09 21.88 -11.12
CA LYS A 172 -7.81 22.23 -11.75
C LYS A 172 -6.65 21.42 -11.17
N ALA A 173 -6.58 21.24 -9.86
CA ALA A 173 -5.49 20.53 -9.21
C ALA A 173 -5.43 19.05 -9.66
N ILE A 174 -6.60 18.41 -9.84
CA ILE A 174 -6.67 17.02 -10.34
C ILE A 174 -6.29 16.95 -11.82
N ARG A 175 -6.64 17.95 -12.64
CA ARG A 175 -6.16 18.00 -14.03
C ARG A 175 -4.65 18.13 -14.11
N ASP A 176 -4.05 18.93 -13.23
CA ASP A 176 -2.61 19.17 -13.19
C ASP A 176 -1.87 17.93 -12.61
N ASN A 177 -2.52 17.18 -11.71
CA ASN A 177 -2.02 15.90 -11.18
C ASN A 177 -3.16 14.85 -11.07
N PRO A 178 -3.39 14.03 -12.10
CA PRO A 178 -4.48 13.04 -12.08
C PRO A 178 -4.13 11.76 -11.31
N TYR A 179 -2.89 11.61 -10.83
CA TYR A 179 -2.39 10.39 -10.19
C TYR A 179 -2.70 10.34 -8.70
N ILE A 180 -3.99 10.35 -8.36
CA ILE A 180 -4.45 10.49 -6.97
C ILE A 180 -4.62 9.16 -6.24
N LEU A 181 -4.47 8.02 -6.93
CA LEU A 181 -4.47 6.68 -6.36
C LEU A 181 -3.15 5.98 -6.71
N LEU A 182 -2.41 5.55 -5.69
CA LEU A 182 -1.15 4.83 -5.82
C LEU A 182 -1.35 3.38 -5.35
N ALA A 183 -1.63 2.50 -6.31
CA ALA A 183 -1.84 1.07 -6.10
C ALA A 183 -0.53 0.31 -5.86
N GLU A 184 -0.69 -0.90 -5.31
CA GLU A 184 0.40 -1.81 -5.00
C GLU A 184 1.52 -1.18 -4.18
N GLY A 185 1.18 -0.49 -3.09
CA GLY A 185 2.16 0.16 -2.21
C GLY A 185 2.86 1.36 -2.84
N GLY A 186 2.26 1.94 -3.88
CA GLY A 186 2.78 3.10 -4.58
C GLY A 186 3.51 2.79 -5.89
N LEU A 187 3.57 1.52 -6.30
CA LEU A 187 4.28 1.11 -7.52
C LEU A 187 3.50 1.42 -8.79
N ILE A 188 2.17 1.45 -8.70
CA ILE A 188 1.29 1.74 -9.83
C ILE A 188 0.54 3.04 -9.55
N HIS A 189 0.79 4.07 -10.34
CA HIS A 189 0.06 5.32 -10.25
C HIS A 189 -1.14 5.26 -11.19
N PHE A 190 -2.33 5.55 -10.68
CA PHE A 190 -3.57 5.49 -11.44
C PHE A 190 -4.05 6.91 -11.79
N ASP A 191 -4.12 7.21 -13.08
CA ASP A 191 -4.74 8.43 -13.61
C ASP A 191 -6.26 8.27 -13.56
N VAL A 192 -6.90 9.02 -12.67
CA VAL A 192 -8.34 8.88 -12.43
C VAL A 192 -9.21 9.61 -13.45
N ILE A 193 -8.61 10.49 -14.26
CA ILE A 193 -9.32 11.21 -15.32
C ILE A 193 -9.39 10.36 -16.58
N HIS A 194 -8.27 9.77 -16.98
CA HIS A 194 -8.11 9.05 -18.25
C HIS A 194 -8.19 7.53 -18.10
N GLY A 195 -8.06 7.00 -16.88
CA GLY A 195 -8.03 5.56 -16.62
C GLY A 195 -6.70 4.89 -16.96
N GLU A 196 -5.65 5.69 -17.18
CA GLU A 196 -4.31 5.20 -17.49
C GLU A 196 -3.54 4.83 -16.23
N THR A 197 -2.55 3.95 -16.34
CA THR A 197 -1.68 3.58 -15.22
C THR A 197 -0.22 3.72 -15.58
N ILE A 198 0.59 4.25 -14.65
CA ILE A 198 2.05 4.23 -14.74
C ILE A 198 2.58 3.17 -13.79
N ASN A 199 3.36 2.23 -14.33
CA ASN A 199 4.16 1.30 -13.52
C ASN A 199 5.54 1.91 -13.25
N LEU A 200 5.75 2.38 -12.02
CA LEU A 200 7.02 2.98 -11.58
C LEU A 200 8.17 1.97 -11.60
N CYS A 201 7.92 0.72 -11.17
CA CYS A 201 8.93 -0.33 -11.21
C CYS A 201 9.48 -0.52 -12.62
N ARG A 202 8.59 -0.59 -13.62
CA ARG A 202 8.99 -0.73 -15.02
C ARG A 202 9.82 0.46 -15.51
N LYS A 203 9.44 1.69 -15.13
CA LYS A 203 10.21 2.90 -15.49
C LYS A 203 11.60 2.94 -14.83
N LEU A 204 11.74 2.38 -13.63
CA LEU A 204 12.98 2.45 -12.86
C LEU A 204 13.95 1.33 -13.20
N ASN A 205 13.46 0.10 -13.31
CA ASN A 205 14.28 -1.09 -13.56
C ASN A 205 13.43 -2.19 -14.20
N GLN A 206 13.22 -2.07 -15.52
CA GLN A 206 12.43 -3.03 -16.26
C GLN A 206 13.03 -4.44 -16.22
N ASP A 207 14.35 -4.57 -16.34
CA ASP A 207 15.03 -5.88 -16.33
C ASP A 207 14.82 -6.61 -15.00
N LEU A 208 14.93 -5.91 -13.86
CA LEU A 208 14.67 -6.50 -12.56
C LEU A 208 13.20 -6.86 -12.38
N LEU A 209 12.27 -6.03 -12.86
CA LEU A 209 10.85 -6.34 -12.82
C LEU A 209 10.53 -7.57 -13.68
N ASP A 210 11.07 -7.65 -14.88
CA ASP A 210 10.85 -8.78 -15.79
C ASP A 210 11.42 -10.07 -15.19
N LYS A 211 12.62 -10.02 -14.58
CA LYS A 211 13.19 -11.14 -13.84
C LYS A 211 12.35 -11.54 -12.62
N LEU A 212 11.83 -10.56 -11.88
CA LEU A 212 10.98 -10.78 -10.71
C LEU A 212 9.65 -11.45 -11.09
N LYS A 213 9.02 -11.04 -12.20
CA LYS A 213 7.71 -11.54 -12.64
C LYS A 213 7.77 -12.79 -13.48
N ASN A 214 8.78 -12.95 -14.33
CA ASN A 214 8.85 -14.06 -15.29
C ASN A 214 9.67 -15.25 -14.78
N ASP A 215 10.68 -15.02 -13.94
CA ASP A 215 11.57 -16.09 -13.47
C ASP A 215 11.37 -16.40 -11.98
N PHE A 216 11.33 -15.37 -11.13
CA PHE A 216 11.24 -15.54 -9.68
C PHE A 216 9.84 -15.97 -9.22
N GLU A 217 8.80 -15.25 -9.63
CA GLU A 217 7.42 -15.52 -9.18
C GLU A 217 6.91 -16.93 -9.50
N PRO A 218 7.09 -17.48 -10.71
CA PRO A 218 6.67 -18.86 -11.00
C PRO A 218 7.41 -19.89 -10.16
N GLU A 219 8.73 -19.72 -9.97
CA GLU A 219 9.57 -20.62 -9.16
C GLU A 219 9.13 -20.61 -7.69
N VAL A 220 8.91 -19.42 -7.10
CA VAL A 220 8.39 -19.32 -5.73
C VAL A 220 7.03 -19.98 -5.62
N ALA A 221 6.13 -19.78 -6.59
CA ALA A 221 4.82 -20.40 -6.57
C ALA A 221 4.89 -21.93 -6.59
N ASP A 222 5.79 -22.51 -7.39
CA ASP A 222 5.94 -23.97 -7.49
C ASP A 222 6.62 -24.56 -6.25
N LYS A 223 7.58 -23.84 -5.64
CA LYS A 223 8.15 -24.21 -4.34
C LYS A 223 7.10 -24.14 -3.22
N ILE A 224 6.22 -23.14 -3.20
CA ILE A 224 5.11 -23.07 -2.23
C ILE A 224 4.19 -24.27 -2.40
N LYS A 225 3.77 -24.57 -3.63
CA LYS A 225 2.88 -25.72 -3.90
C LYS A 225 3.46 -27.05 -3.43
N SER A 226 4.76 -27.26 -3.64
CA SER A 226 5.42 -28.53 -3.35
C SER A 226 5.94 -28.67 -1.92
N ARG A 227 6.26 -27.56 -1.23
CA ARG A 227 6.93 -27.58 0.08
C ARG A 227 6.10 -26.99 1.21
N VAL A 228 4.99 -26.31 0.93
CA VAL A 228 4.25 -25.54 1.94
C VAL A 228 2.84 -26.05 2.12
N LEU A 229 2.07 -26.24 1.04
CA LEU A 229 0.63 -26.50 1.14
C LEU A 229 0.27 -27.66 2.07
N ASP A 230 0.91 -28.83 1.89
CA ASP A 230 0.62 -30.02 2.70
C ASP A 230 1.00 -29.84 4.18
N ASP A 231 2.12 -29.16 4.46
CA ASP A 231 2.62 -28.95 5.84
C ASP A 231 1.67 -28.09 6.68
N PHE A 232 0.86 -27.26 6.03
CA PHE A 232 -0.10 -26.36 6.67
C PHE A 232 -1.57 -26.75 6.40
N GLY A 233 -1.81 -27.85 5.68
CA GLY A 233 -3.17 -28.26 5.29
C GLY A 233 -3.91 -27.21 4.46
N LEU A 234 -3.18 -26.50 3.58
CA LEU A 234 -3.69 -25.42 2.74
C LEU A 234 -3.79 -25.86 1.29
N GLU A 235 -4.59 -25.14 0.52
CA GLU A 235 -4.75 -25.33 -0.91
C GLU A 235 -4.21 -24.13 -1.71
N TRP A 236 -3.99 -24.33 -3.01
CA TRP A 236 -3.60 -23.27 -3.93
C TRP A 236 -4.84 -22.70 -4.64
N SER A 237 -4.91 -21.38 -4.78
CA SER A 237 -5.92 -20.70 -5.60
C SER A 237 -5.30 -19.74 -6.60
N SER A 238 -5.96 -19.58 -7.74
CA SER A 238 -5.77 -18.44 -8.64
C SER A 238 -6.89 -17.40 -8.53
N ASP A 239 -7.94 -17.68 -7.75
CA ASP A 239 -9.07 -16.79 -7.53
C ASP A 239 -8.89 -16.01 -6.23
N TYR A 240 -8.89 -14.68 -6.34
CA TYR A 240 -8.83 -13.76 -5.21
C TYR A 240 -9.97 -13.95 -4.21
N ASN A 241 -11.14 -14.36 -4.67
CA ASN A 241 -12.33 -14.48 -3.83
C ASN A 241 -12.32 -15.75 -2.99
N ASP A 242 -11.43 -16.69 -3.29
CA ASP A 242 -11.32 -17.98 -2.62
C ASP A 242 -10.10 -17.99 -1.68
N GLN A 243 -10.19 -17.25 -0.57
CA GLN A 243 -9.09 -17.08 0.42
C GLN A 243 -9.25 -17.95 1.68
N GLU A 244 -10.32 -18.72 1.78
CA GLU A 244 -10.50 -19.64 2.91
C GLU A 244 -9.68 -20.90 2.66
N GLY A 245 -8.74 -21.19 3.56
CA GLY A 245 -7.84 -22.34 3.46
C GLY A 245 -6.85 -22.26 2.29
N LYS A 246 -6.72 -21.10 1.62
CA LYS A 246 -6.01 -21.00 0.34
C LYS A 246 -4.95 -19.92 0.29
N ILE A 247 -3.79 -20.30 -0.24
CA ILE A 247 -2.76 -19.39 -0.71
C ILE A 247 -3.05 -19.08 -2.18
N TYR A 248 -3.24 -17.81 -2.48
CA TYR A 248 -3.46 -17.25 -3.79
C TYR A 248 -2.37 -16.24 -4.14
N ARG A 249 -2.09 -16.17 -5.44
CA ARG A 249 -1.18 -15.20 -6.05
C ARG A 249 -2.00 -14.07 -6.68
N PRO A 250 -2.01 -12.84 -6.14
CA PRO A 250 -2.73 -11.74 -6.75
C PRO A 250 -2.06 -11.30 -8.05
N PRO A 251 -2.84 -10.85 -9.04
CA PRO A 251 -2.33 -10.35 -10.31
C PRO A 251 -1.78 -8.92 -10.15
N LYS A 252 -0.87 -8.71 -9.19
CA LYS A 252 -0.15 -7.44 -9.02
C LYS A 252 0.88 -7.26 -10.13
N GLN A 253 1.00 -6.03 -10.62
CA GLN A 253 1.83 -5.68 -11.78
C GLN A 253 3.22 -5.16 -11.41
N GLY A 254 3.38 -4.52 -10.25
CA GLY A 254 4.61 -3.91 -9.77
C GLY A 254 5.39 -4.77 -8.79
N MET A 255 4.76 -5.80 -8.21
CA MET A 255 5.37 -6.67 -7.21
C MET A 255 4.90 -8.13 -7.34
N VAL A 256 5.50 -8.99 -6.52
CA VAL A 256 5.08 -10.37 -6.31
C VAL A 256 4.53 -10.49 -4.90
N THR A 257 3.40 -11.18 -4.76
CA THR A 257 2.69 -11.30 -3.48
C THR A 257 2.13 -12.70 -3.38
N PHE A 258 2.20 -13.28 -2.18
CA PHE A 258 1.43 -14.46 -1.81
C PHE A 258 0.67 -14.12 -0.53
N ASN A 259 -0.65 -14.26 -0.54
CA ASN A 259 -1.43 -13.93 0.64
C ASN A 259 -1.22 -14.98 1.75
N ILE A 260 -1.64 -14.57 2.94
CA ILE A 260 -1.93 -15.47 4.04
C ILE A 260 -3.45 -15.65 4.10
N PRO A 261 -3.96 -16.90 4.15
CA PRO A 261 -5.38 -17.19 4.25
C PRO A 261 -6.00 -16.39 5.39
N ARG A 262 -7.16 -15.78 5.15
CA ARG A 262 -7.84 -15.04 6.21
C ARG A 262 -8.38 -15.99 7.27
N GLN A 263 -8.96 -17.08 6.80
CA GLN A 263 -9.57 -18.11 7.63
C GLN A 263 -9.14 -19.50 7.17
N VAL A 264 -9.12 -20.43 8.10
CA VAL A 264 -8.99 -21.87 7.87
C VAL A 264 -10.05 -22.55 8.73
N ASN A 265 -10.91 -23.36 8.11
CA ASN A 265 -12.05 -24.01 8.77
C ASN A 265 -12.93 -23.00 9.56
N ASN A 266 -13.31 -21.88 8.92
CA ASN A 266 -14.03 -20.75 9.52
C ASN A 266 -13.35 -20.00 10.69
N ASN A 267 -12.14 -20.38 11.10
CA ASN A 267 -11.41 -19.70 12.18
C ASN A 267 -10.44 -18.64 11.63
N ASP A 268 -10.25 -17.53 12.36
CA ASP A 268 -9.22 -16.54 12.01
C ASP A 268 -7.83 -17.18 12.01
N TYR A 269 -7.17 -17.15 10.86
CA TYR A 269 -5.87 -17.79 10.68
C TYR A 269 -4.71 -16.78 10.77
N ARG A 270 -4.90 -15.53 10.31
CA ARG A 270 -3.79 -14.57 10.13
C ARG A 270 -3.07 -14.17 11.41
N ASN A 271 -3.74 -14.28 12.55
CA ASN A 271 -3.21 -13.91 13.86
C ASN A 271 -2.72 -15.12 14.68
N THR A 272 -2.54 -16.29 14.05
CA THR A 272 -2.06 -17.51 14.72
C THR A 272 -0.55 -17.66 14.63
N GLU A 273 0.05 -18.42 15.56
CA GLU A 273 1.47 -18.83 15.48
C GLU A 273 1.75 -19.65 14.21
N GLU A 274 0.81 -20.50 13.81
CA GLU A 274 0.91 -21.30 12.59
C GLU A 274 1.03 -20.41 11.34
N SER A 275 0.24 -19.35 11.25
CA SER A 275 0.36 -18.39 10.15
C SER A 275 1.69 -17.63 10.16
N GLU A 276 2.32 -17.45 11.31
CA GLU A 276 3.65 -16.85 11.42
C GLU A 276 4.73 -17.79 10.91
N MET A 277 4.62 -19.08 11.26
CA MET A 277 5.48 -20.13 10.69
C MET A 277 5.31 -20.23 9.17
N LEU A 278 4.08 -20.15 8.67
CA LEU A 278 3.79 -20.12 7.23
C LEU A 278 4.50 -18.94 6.55
N ARG A 279 4.35 -17.74 7.09
CA ARG A 279 4.99 -16.54 6.54
C ARG A 279 6.51 -16.66 6.53
N ASN A 280 7.10 -17.20 7.61
CA ASN A 280 8.55 -17.46 7.66
C ASN A 280 8.98 -18.43 6.57
N LYS A 281 8.22 -19.51 6.37
CA LYS A 281 8.54 -20.48 5.32
C LYS A 281 8.46 -19.88 3.92
N ILE A 282 7.45 -19.03 3.65
CA ILE A 282 7.31 -18.36 2.36
C ILE A 282 8.46 -17.37 2.14
N ILE A 283 8.85 -16.58 3.15
CA ILE A 283 9.94 -15.63 2.99
C ILE A 283 11.30 -16.32 2.81
N ASP A 284 11.52 -17.47 3.46
CA ASP A 284 12.71 -18.30 3.25
C ASP A 284 12.76 -18.84 1.81
N ILE A 285 11.62 -19.30 1.26
CA ILE A 285 11.52 -19.73 -0.13
C ILE A 285 11.82 -18.57 -1.09
N MET A 286 11.31 -17.37 -0.80
CA MET A 286 11.61 -16.18 -1.59
C MET A 286 13.10 -15.85 -1.55
N ALA A 287 13.73 -15.86 -0.37
CA ALA A 287 15.15 -15.61 -0.21
C ALA A 287 16.00 -16.63 -0.99
N GLU A 288 15.73 -17.92 -0.80
CA GLU A 288 16.39 -19.03 -1.52
C GLU A 288 16.27 -18.85 -3.04
N THR A 289 15.08 -18.50 -3.52
CA THR A 289 14.84 -18.30 -4.96
C THR A 289 15.55 -17.05 -5.48
N ALA A 290 15.63 -15.99 -4.68
CA ALA A 290 16.40 -14.80 -5.04
C ALA A 290 17.89 -15.14 -5.21
N GLU A 291 18.46 -15.93 -4.30
CA GLU A 291 19.85 -16.40 -4.39
C GLU A 291 20.09 -17.24 -5.66
N GLU A 292 19.25 -18.24 -5.92
CA GLU A 292 19.36 -19.11 -7.10
C GLU A 292 19.29 -18.34 -8.42
N LYS A 293 18.42 -17.32 -8.47
CA LYS A 293 18.25 -16.49 -9.66
C LYS A 293 19.27 -15.34 -9.70
N ASN A 294 20.17 -15.18 -8.73
CA ASN A 294 21.07 -14.03 -8.62
C ASN A 294 20.31 -12.69 -8.61
N ILE A 295 19.31 -12.57 -7.74
CA ILE A 295 18.59 -11.34 -7.45
C ILE A 295 19.05 -10.86 -6.07
N HIS A 296 19.61 -9.65 -5.99
CA HIS A 296 19.96 -9.08 -4.70
C HIS A 296 18.68 -8.80 -3.90
N TYR A 297 18.69 -9.07 -2.60
CA TYR A 297 17.51 -8.84 -1.77
C TYR A 297 17.86 -8.36 -0.37
N GLU A 298 16.86 -7.80 0.30
CA GLU A 298 16.86 -7.45 1.71
C GLU A 298 15.54 -7.92 2.34
N ILE A 299 15.60 -8.51 3.53
CA ILE A 299 14.40 -8.88 4.29
C ILE A 299 14.09 -7.75 5.27
N LEU A 300 12.84 -7.28 5.27
CA LEU A 300 12.32 -6.20 6.12
C LEU A 300 11.27 -6.69 7.12
#